data_AF-A0A3D3X2D4-F1
#
_entry.id   AF-A0A3D3X2D4-F1
#
_cell.length_a   1.000
_cell.length_b   1.000
_cell.length_c   1.000
_cell.angle_alpha   90.00
_cell.angle_beta   90.00
_cell.angle_gamma   90.00
#
_symmetry.space_group_name_H-M   'P 1'
#
loop_
_entity.id
_entity.type
_entity.pdbx_description
1 polymer ?
#
loop_
_entity_poly.entity_id
_entity_poly.type
_entity_poly.pdbx_seq_one_letter_code
_entity_poly.pdbx_strand_id
1 'polypeptide(L)' 'MKLALIGGGNMGGALLKAFVKSGILPAQQTLLIEPDQQKREMLVQETHCRAKADLDDEISG' A
#
# COMPACT_ATOMS: atom_id res chain seq x y z
N MET A 1 13.52 5.15 1.22
CA MET A 1 12.96 4.47 2.41
C MET A 1 11.84 3.57 1.90
N LYS A 2 11.79 2.29 2.31
CA LYS A 2 10.70 1.39 1.91
C LYS A 2 9.64 1.38 3.02
N LEU A 3 8.36 1.46 2.65
CA LEU A 3 7.23 1.37 3.59
C LEU A 3 6.33 0.19 3.20
N ALA A 4 6.01 -0.66 4.17
CA ALA A 4 4.90 -1.60 4.06
C ALA A 4 3.75 -1.11 4.95
N LEU A 5 2.54 -1.06 4.40
CA LEU A 5 1.33 -0.66 5.09
C LEU A 5 0.38 -1.85 5.14
N ILE A 6 0.16 -2.38 6.34
CA ILE A 6 -0.68 -3.55 6.60
C ILE A 6 -2.06 -3.06 7.02
N GLY A 7 -3.06 -3.35 6.18
CA GLY A 7 -4.44 -2.88 6.32
C GLY A 7 -4.71 -1.58 5.55
N GLY A 8 -5.47 -1.69 4.47
CA GLY A 8 -5.95 -0.60 3.62
C GLY A 8 -7.35 -0.08 4.02
N GLY A 9 -7.81 -0.30 5.26
CA GLY A 9 -9.05 0.30 5.77
C GLY A 9 -9.02 1.84 5.76
N ASN A 10 -10.06 2.50 6.28
CA ASN A 10 -10.24 3.96 6.15
C ASN A 10 -8.96 4.77 6.49
N MET A 11 -8.32 4.47 7.61
CA MET A 11 -7.10 5.16 8.03
C MET A 11 -5.89 4.79 7.17
N GLY A 12 -5.64 3.49 6.98
CA GLY A 12 -4.48 3.02 6.21
C GLY A 12 -4.52 3.45 4.75
N GLY A 13 -5.70 3.38 4.12
CA GLY A 13 -5.92 3.87 2.76
C GLY A 13 -5.77 5.39 2.65
N ALA A 14 -6.25 6.17 3.63
CA ALA A 14 -6.06 7.62 3.62
C ALA A 14 -4.59 8.02 3.75
N LEU A 15 -3.84 7.38 4.65
CA LEU A 15 -2.40 7.60 4.82
C LEU A 15 -1.61 7.20 3.57
N LEU A 16 -1.91 6.02 3.00
CA LEU A 16 -1.30 5.57 1.75
C LEU A 16 -1.48 6.60 0.63
N LYS A 17 -2.72 7.05 0.41
CA LYS A 17 -3.04 8.07 -0.60
C LYS A 17 -2.31 9.38 -0.31
N ALA A 18 -2.31 9.83 0.95
CA ALA A 18 -1.65 11.08 1.32
C ALA A 18 -0.15 11.03 1.05
N PHE A 19 0.56 9.98 1.50
CA PHE A 19 2.00 9.87 1.31
C PHE A 19 2.42 9.73 -0.15
N VAL A 20 1.67 8.96 -0.93
CA VAL A 20 2.01 8.73 -2.34
C VAL A 20 1.68 9.95 -3.19
N LYS A 21 0.49 10.53 -3.04
CA LYS A 21 0.06 11.69 -3.84
C LYS A 21 0.82 12.97 -3.49
N SER A 22 1.33 13.09 -2.25
CA SER A 22 2.22 14.20 -1.86
C SER A 22 3.68 14.00 -2.25
N GLY A 23 4.05 12.83 -2.80
CA GLY A 23 5.42 12.51 -3.20
C GLY A 23 6.36 12.19 -2.03
N ILE A 24 5.87 12.10 -0.80
CA ILE A 24 6.67 11.74 0.38
C ILE A 24 7.23 10.33 0.24
N LEU A 25 6.43 9.39 -0.29
CA LEU A 25 6.86 8.02 -0.57
C LEU A 25 6.56 7.65 -2.02
N PRO A 26 7.56 7.21 -2.81
CA PRO A 26 7.33 6.69 -4.14
C PRO A 26 6.45 5.45 -4.11
N ALA A 27 5.51 5.34 -5.05
CA ALA A 27 4.61 4.20 -5.17
C ALA A 27 5.38 2.86 -5.29
N GLN A 28 6.49 2.86 -6.04
CA GLN A 28 7.33 1.67 -6.24
C GLN A 28 8.06 1.25 -4.95
N GLN A 29 8.25 2.15 -4.00
CA GLN A 29 8.88 1.86 -2.70
C GLN A 29 7.85 1.59 -1.59
N THR A 30 6.56 1.61 -1.94
CA THR A 30 5.44 1.41 -1.01
C THR A 30 4.73 0.10 -1.32
N LEU A 31 4.50 -0.72 -0.30
CA LEU A 31 3.79 -1.99 -0.37
C LEU A 31 2.51 -1.91 0.47
N LEU A 32 1.36 -2.15 -0.14
CA LEU A 32 0.08 -2.34 0.56
C LEU A 32 -0.17 -3.83 0.80
N ILE A 33 -0.53 -4.19 2.02
CA ILE A 33 -1.02 -5.54 2.35
C ILE A 33 -2.47 -5.39 2.80
N GLU A 34 -3.40 -5.86 1.98
CA GLU A 34 -4.84 -5.77 2.25
C GLU A 34 -5.52 -7.05 1.74
N PRO A 35 -6.18 -7.85 2.59
CA PRO A 35 -6.77 -9.12 2.19
C PRO A 35 -8.00 -8.94 1.28
N ASP A 36 -8.79 -7.89 1.50
CA ASP A 36 -9.96 -7.60 0.67
C ASP A 36 -9.52 -7.21 -0.75
N GLN A 37 -9.90 -8.03 -1.73
CA GLN A 37 -9.47 -7.85 -3.11
C GLN A 37 -9.96 -6.53 -3.70
N GLN A 38 -11.24 -6.20 -3.52
CA GLN A 38 -11.84 -5.02 -4.13
C GLN A 38 -11.20 -3.74 -3.58
N LYS A 39 -10.96 -3.69 -2.27
CA LYS A 39 -10.29 -2.56 -1.62
C LYS A 39 -8.84 -2.45 -2.04
N ARG A 40 -8.12 -3.58 -2.12
CA ARG A 40 -6.73 -3.63 -2.58
C ARG A 40 -6.62 -3.10 -4.01
N GLU A 41 -7.45 -3.57 -4.94
CA GLU A 41 -7.46 -3.12 -6.34
C GLU A 41 -7.78 -1.64 -6.48
N MET A 42 -8.79 -1.15 -5.74
CA MET A 42 -9.13 0.29 -5.71
C MET A 42 -7.94 1.14 -5.25
N LEU A 43 -7.27 0.74 -4.16
CA LEU A 43 -6.11 1.46 -3.64
C LEU A 43 -4.91 1.40 -4.60
N VAL A 44 -4.68 0.27 -5.28
CA VAL A 44 -3.64 0.14 -6.30
C VAL A 44 -3.93 1.04 -7.50
N GLN A 45 -5.17 1.10 -7.98
CA GLN A 45 -5.55 1.99 -9.08
C GLN A 45 -5.32 3.46 -8.75
N GLU A 46 -5.61 3.87 -7.51
CA GLU A 46 -5.47 5.27 -7.09
C GLU A 46 -4.03 5.71 -6.74
N THR A 47 -3.16 4.75 -6.40
CA THR A 47 -1.83 5.05 -5.84
C THR A 47 -0.69 4.43 -6.64
N HIS A 48 -0.96 3.46 -7.50
CA HIS A 48 0.03 2.68 -8.26
C HIS A 48 1.09 1.98 -7.40
N CYS A 49 0.79 1.76 -6.12
CA CYS A 49 1.67 1.06 -5.20
C CYS A 49 1.72 -0.44 -5.53
N ARG A 50 2.77 -1.10 -5.06
CA ARG A 50 2.80 -2.57 -5.01
C ARG A 50 1.78 -3.04 -3.98
N ALA A 51 1.15 -4.19 -4.20
CA ALA A 51 0.23 -4.77 -3.23
C ALA A 51 0.29 -6.29 -3.16
N LYS A 52 0.05 -6.83 -1.96
CA LYS A 52 -0.12 -8.26 -1.67
C LYS A 52 -1.42 -8.47 -0.88
N ALA A 53 -1.97 -9.68 -0.95
CA ALA A 53 -3.15 -10.05 -0.19
C ALA A 53 -2.84 -10.42 1.27
N ASP A 54 -1.63 -10.92 1.51
CA ASP A 54 -1.19 -11.39 2.82
C ASP A 54 0.28 -11.01 3.06
N LEU A 55 0.70 -11.11 4.32
CA LEU A 55 2.08 -11.03 4.73
C LEU A 55 2.82 -12.31 4.31
N ASP A 56 4.06 -12.15 3.86
CA ASP A 56 5.00 -13.24 3.66
C ASP A 56 6.39 -12.85 4.19
N ASP A 57 7.28 -13.85 4.30
CA ASP A 57 8.64 -13.66 4.83
C ASP A 57 9.52 -12.75 3.92
N GLU A 58 9.05 -12.40 2.72
CA GLU A 58 9.76 -11.56 1.74
C GLU A 58 9.74 -10.06 2.05
N ILE A 59 9.14 -9.62 3.16
CA ILE A 59 9.18 -8.20 3.57
C ILE A 59 10.61 -7.78 4.01
N SER A 60 11.50 -8.75 4.13
CA SER A 60 12.92 -8.57 4.45
C SER A 60 13.76 -8.39 3.17
N GLY A 61 13.80 -7.19 2.58
CA GLY A 61 14.73 -6.87 1.48
C GLY A 61 14.43 -5.64 0.64
#